data_AF-A0A7C9UZK6-F1
#
_entry.id   AF-A0A7C9UZK6-F1
#
_cell.length_a   1.000
_cell.length_b   1.000
_cell.length_c   1.000
_cell.angle_alpha   90.00
_cell.angle_beta   90.00
_cell.angle_gamma   90.00
#
_symmetry.space_group_name_H-M   'P 1'
#
loop_
_entity.id
_entity.type
_entity.pdbx_description
1 polymer ?
#
loop_
_entity_poly.entity_id
_entity_poly.type
_entity_poly.pdbx_seq_one_letter_code
_entity_poly.pdbx_strand_id
1 'polypeptide(L)'
;MFGEFDDPFGHDRSLSSATVASILTAINDRARMMTRHRVPKAMEPIFLAVTTITDEFCLAHLDGQYAALARKATATLARKASSPLAKGNVKSWAGGILYALAKVNHLGGGEGQPFSSLGEMCDLLGIGRSTGTAKGGEVIAALKIRPFDTTWLHPDVLANDPRAWFLDVGGMVVDARQLPPDMQQQAFRLGLIPFVPSAPSSRKVAGERDAVLAEYQRWRRLNTDIQSDLASQIMIDGTAIKQAVKLGIARTPAAALGLPLDKLAPAFDLAIYGGKLPEQQLAVKPAPKGQRATLLKAMAAATFSLFEVIDLHPTAGLRLRDLSDDHEVWLMDRGMEVSAPKGITLAARVIKPADFAMTTGVSVNMTDAVWNAVENSIGGTRADIVRHDDRDQLAEAVYRAGVKAKAVL
;
A
#
# COMPACT_ATOMS: atom_id res chain seq x y z
N MET A 1 34.43 -56.66 17.66
CA MET A 1 33.27 -56.06 18.34
C MET A 1 33.74 -54.75 18.97
N PHE A 2 33.72 -53.68 18.18
CA PHE A 2 33.92 -52.28 18.58
C PHE A 2 32.97 -51.55 17.60
N GLY A 3 31.75 -51.21 17.99
CA GLY A 3 31.43 -50.13 18.93
C GLY A 3 31.16 -48.89 18.09
N GLU A 4 29.94 -48.77 17.56
CA GLU A 4 29.45 -47.59 16.82
C GLU A 4 29.64 -46.33 17.67
N PHE A 5 30.38 -45.36 17.12
CA PHE A 5 30.38 -43.99 17.64
C PHE A 5 29.14 -43.29 17.07
N ASP A 6 28.11 -43.16 17.90
CA ASP A 6 27.04 -42.18 17.69
C ASP A 6 27.65 -40.78 17.70
N ASP A 7 27.49 -40.05 16.59
CA ASP A 7 27.74 -38.61 16.52
C ASP A 7 26.53 -37.87 17.13
N PRO A 8 26.65 -37.25 18.33
CA PRO A 8 25.52 -36.60 18.99
C PRO A 8 25.28 -35.17 18.45
N PHE A 9 25.93 -34.76 17.36
CA PHE A 9 25.79 -33.41 16.78
C PHE A 9 25.31 -33.39 15.32
N GLY A 10 24.43 -34.34 14.96
CA GLY A 10 23.58 -34.26 13.77
C GLY A 10 22.56 -33.11 13.85
N HIS A 11 23.03 -31.87 13.73
CA HIS A 11 22.19 -30.71 13.44
C HIS A 11 22.47 -30.24 12.02
N ASP A 12 21.67 -30.75 11.09
CA ASP A 12 21.37 -30.06 9.85
C ASP A 12 20.75 -28.69 10.19
N ARG A 13 21.59 -27.65 10.29
CA ARG A 13 21.17 -26.25 10.34
C ARG A 13 21.07 -25.68 8.91
N SER A 14 20.53 -26.43 7.96
CA SER A 14 20.09 -25.83 6.70
C SER A 14 18.93 -24.89 7.00
N LEU A 15 19.17 -23.58 6.80
CA LEU A 15 18.10 -22.58 6.83
C LEU A 15 17.05 -23.00 5.79
N SER A 16 15.78 -22.98 6.17
CA SER A 16 14.70 -23.30 5.23
C SER A 16 14.79 -22.41 3.98
N SER A 17 14.40 -22.94 2.82
CA SER A 17 14.41 -22.21 1.54
C SER A 17 13.66 -20.86 1.64
N ALA A 18 12.57 -20.80 2.42
CA ALA A 18 11.82 -19.57 2.68
C ALA A 18 12.61 -18.53 3.51
N THR A 19 13.37 -18.98 4.51
CA THR A 19 14.24 -18.11 5.32
C THR A 19 15.39 -17.56 4.48
N VAL A 20 16.01 -18.38 3.64
CA VAL A 20 17.06 -17.94 2.70
C VAL A 20 16.50 -16.92 1.70
N ALA A 21 15.33 -17.16 1.12
CA ALA A 21 14.67 -16.23 0.20
C ALA A 21 14.30 -14.89 0.85
N SER A 22 13.81 -14.91 2.10
CA SER A 22 13.49 -13.70 2.87
C SER A 22 14.75 -12.89 3.19
N ILE A 23 15.83 -13.57 3.57
CA ILE A 23 17.14 -12.95 3.82
C ILE A 23 17.69 -12.32 2.53
N LEU A 24 17.66 -13.04 1.41
CA LEU A 24 18.15 -12.52 0.12
C LEU A 24 17.34 -11.32 -0.38
N THR A 25 16.02 -11.34 -0.19
CA THR A 25 15.13 -10.21 -0.52
C THR A 25 15.49 -9.00 0.33
N ALA A 26 15.59 -9.16 1.65
CA ALA A 26 15.97 -8.08 2.56
C ALA A 26 17.37 -7.52 2.26
N ILE A 27 18.34 -8.36 1.89
CA ILE A 27 19.68 -7.95 1.46
C ILE A 27 19.60 -7.12 0.18
N ASN A 28 18.85 -7.58 -0.83
CA ASN A 28 18.72 -6.89 -2.11
C ASN A 28 17.99 -5.55 -1.98
N ASP A 29 16.96 -5.48 -1.14
CA ASP A 29 16.24 -4.24 -0.85
C ASP A 29 17.11 -3.22 -0.11
N ARG A 30 17.90 -3.68 0.87
CA ARG A 30 18.90 -2.83 1.55
C ARG A 30 19.96 -2.32 0.58
N ALA A 31 20.47 -3.19 -0.31
CA ALA A 31 21.45 -2.80 -1.32
C ALA A 31 20.87 -1.75 -2.28
N ARG A 32 19.66 -1.97 -2.81
CA ARG A 32 18.96 -1.02 -3.69
C ARG A 32 18.70 0.32 -3.00
N MET A 33 18.29 0.30 -1.73
CA MET A 33 18.07 1.50 -0.92
C MET A 33 19.35 2.33 -0.79
N MET A 34 20.48 1.70 -0.47
CA MET A 34 21.77 2.37 -0.34
C MET A 34 22.24 2.98 -1.67
N THR A 35 22.14 2.24 -2.78
CA THR A 35 22.51 2.72 -4.11
C THR A 35 21.66 3.91 -4.53
N ARG A 36 20.33 3.84 -4.33
CA ARG A 36 19.39 4.93 -4.64
C ARG A 36 19.74 6.22 -3.88
N HIS A 37 20.19 6.08 -2.63
CA HIS A 37 20.54 7.20 -1.77
C HIS A 37 22.00 7.64 -1.85
N ARG A 38 22.84 6.97 -2.68
CA ARG A 38 24.28 7.27 -2.86
C ARG A 38 25.03 7.37 -1.52
N VAL A 39 24.78 6.43 -0.61
CA VAL A 39 25.42 6.41 0.72
C VAL A 39 26.89 5.98 0.57
N PRO A 40 27.88 6.70 1.15
CA PRO A 40 29.27 6.27 1.13
C PRO A 40 29.47 4.94 1.88
N LYS A 41 30.33 4.06 1.38
CA LYS A 41 30.56 2.71 1.94
C LYS A 41 30.88 2.72 3.44
N ALA A 42 31.68 3.70 3.88
CA ALA A 42 32.04 3.86 5.30
C ALA A 42 30.83 4.22 6.21
N MET A 43 29.75 4.76 5.65
CA MET A 43 28.56 5.19 6.39
C MET A 43 27.40 4.18 6.31
N GLU A 44 27.52 3.10 5.53
CA GLU A 44 26.45 2.11 5.36
C GLU A 44 25.95 1.50 6.69
N PRO A 45 26.83 1.08 7.63
CA PRO A 45 26.36 0.50 8.89
C PRO A 45 25.55 1.48 9.73
N ILE A 46 26.01 2.74 9.81
CA ILE A 46 25.35 3.80 10.57
C ILE A 46 24.03 4.19 9.91
N PHE A 47 24.02 4.33 8.58
CA PHE A 47 22.82 4.62 7.80
C PHE A 47 21.74 3.57 8.07
N LEU A 48 22.06 2.28 7.92
CA LEU A 48 21.13 1.18 8.16
C LEU A 48 20.61 1.15 9.60
N ALA A 49 21.49 1.36 10.58
CA ALA A 49 21.10 1.36 11.99
C ALA A 49 20.13 2.51 12.32
N VAL A 50 20.41 3.72 11.81
CA VAL A 50 19.51 4.87 12.00
C VAL A 50 18.19 4.66 11.27
N THR A 51 18.21 4.23 9.99
CA THR A 51 16.98 4.09 9.21
C THR A 51 16.10 2.96 9.72
N THR A 52 16.68 1.89 10.27
CA THR A 52 15.89 0.81 10.90
C THR A 52 15.03 1.37 12.03
N ILE A 53 15.63 2.15 12.94
CA ILE A 53 14.91 2.78 14.06
C ILE A 53 13.85 3.77 13.55
N THR A 54 14.20 4.63 12.57
CA THR A 54 13.24 5.62 12.06
C THR A 54 12.10 4.97 11.28
N ASP A 55 12.36 3.91 10.52
CA ASP A 55 11.36 3.21 9.73
C ASP A 55 10.37 2.47 10.63
N GLU A 56 10.87 1.73 11.64
CA GLU A 56 10.04 1.08 12.65
C GLU A 56 9.13 2.10 13.37
N PHE A 57 9.69 3.23 13.80
CA PHE A 57 8.91 4.28 14.46
C PHE A 57 7.85 4.88 13.53
N CYS A 58 8.22 5.23 12.30
CA CYS A 58 7.28 5.82 11.34
C CYS A 58 6.15 4.86 10.98
N LEU A 59 6.44 3.56 10.80
CA LEU A 59 5.41 2.57 10.51
C LEU A 59 4.47 2.31 11.70
N ALA A 60 4.96 2.46 12.92
CA ALA A 60 4.16 2.29 14.13
C ALA A 60 3.28 3.51 14.45
N HIS A 61 3.78 4.73 14.20
CA HIS A 61 3.17 5.96 14.73
C HIS A 61 2.85 7.04 13.68
N LEU A 62 3.34 6.89 12.45
CA LEU A 62 3.15 7.84 11.34
C LEU A 62 2.79 7.04 10.06
N ASP A 63 3.55 7.19 8.97
CA ASP A 63 3.39 6.46 7.72
C ASP A 63 4.71 6.18 7.00
N GLY A 64 4.62 5.48 5.85
CA GLY A 64 5.77 5.14 5.02
C GLY A 64 6.44 6.33 4.30
N GLN A 65 5.76 7.47 4.16
CA GLN A 65 6.32 8.67 3.53
C GLN A 65 7.22 9.42 4.51
N TYR A 66 6.85 9.48 5.80
CA TYR A 66 7.76 9.95 6.85
C TYR A 66 9.01 9.06 6.96
N ALA A 67 8.86 7.74 6.82
CA ALA A 67 10.00 6.82 6.73
C ALA A 67 10.91 7.17 5.52
N ALA A 68 10.32 7.46 4.36
CA ALA A 68 11.07 7.88 3.18
C ALA A 68 11.80 9.23 3.37
N LEU A 69 11.17 10.21 4.02
CA LEU A 69 11.80 11.48 4.39
C LEU A 69 12.95 11.28 5.38
N ALA A 70 12.77 10.41 6.38
CA ALA A 70 13.82 10.06 7.33
C ALA A 70 15.02 9.42 6.63
N ARG A 71 14.80 8.44 5.73
CA ARG A 71 15.87 7.85 4.90
C ARG A 71 16.60 8.90 4.05
N LYS A 72 15.86 9.82 3.40
CA LYS A 72 16.43 10.94 2.63
C LYS A 72 17.29 11.85 3.51
N ALA A 73 16.82 12.18 4.72
CA ALA A 73 17.55 13.02 5.68
C ALA A 73 18.83 12.32 6.15
N THR A 74 18.73 11.07 6.59
CA THR A 74 19.88 10.25 7.02
C THR A 74 20.93 10.14 5.93
N ALA A 75 20.52 9.84 4.69
CA ALA A 75 21.44 9.77 3.56
C ALA A 75 22.12 11.12 3.26
N THR A 76 21.38 12.22 3.37
CA THR A 76 21.92 13.56 3.12
C THR A 76 22.93 13.97 4.19
N LEU A 77 22.69 13.61 5.44
CA LEU A 77 23.67 13.76 6.52
C LEU A 77 24.90 12.87 6.30
N ALA A 78 24.69 11.60 5.92
CA ALA A 78 25.76 10.64 5.67
C ALA A 78 26.73 11.06 4.55
N ARG A 79 26.25 11.80 3.55
CA ARG A 79 27.09 12.30 2.44
C ARG A 79 27.93 13.54 2.78
N LYS A 80 27.76 14.16 3.95
CA LYS A 80 28.57 15.31 4.34
C LYS A 80 30.01 14.90 4.61
N ALA A 81 30.97 15.70 4.14
CA ALA A 81 32.40 15.47 4.36
C ALA A 81 32.76 15.32 5.86
N SER A 82 32.10 16.11 6.72
CA SER A 82 32.08 15.91 8.17
C SER A 82 30.66 15.51 8.58
N SER A 83 30.36 14.21 8.46
CA SER A 83 29.03 13.69 8.80
C SER A 83 28.82 13.71 10.32
N PRO A 84 27.78 14.38 10.83
CA PRO A 84 27.50 14.37 12.26
C PRO A 84 27.09 12.97 12.76
N LEU A 85 26.55 12.12 11.87
CA LEU A 85 26.16 10.75 12.19
C LEU A 85 27.34 9.87 12.62
N ALA A 86 28.57 10.23 12.24
CA ALA A 86 29.76 9.48 12.63
C ALA A 86 30.11 9.62 14.12
N LYS A 87 29.47 10.57 14.84
CA LYS A 87 29.75 10.85 16.25
C LYS A 87 28.46 10.82 17.07
N GLY A 88 28.42 10.02 18.13
CA GLY A 88 27.28 9.95 19.05
C GLY A 88 26.42 8.71 18.87
N ASN A 89 25.35 8.63 19.66
CA ASN A 89 24.50 7.45 19.75
C ASN A 89 23.49 7.40 18.58
N VAL A 90 23.37 6.22 17.94
CA VAL A 90 22.46 5.95 16.82
C VAL A 90 21.01 6.32 17.16
N LYS A 91 20.53 5.94 18.34
CA LYS A 91 19.16 6.20 18.79
C LYS A 91 18.89 7.69 18.96
N SER A 92 19.87 8.45 19.46
CA SER A 92 19.79 9.91 19.56
C SER A 92 19.75 10.59 18.19
N TRP A 93 20.48 10.07 17.20
CA TRP A 93 20.41 10.58 15.83
C TRP A 93 19.09 10.26 15.14
N ALA A 94 18.59 9.03 15.28
CA ALA A 94 17.26 8.65 14.78
C ALA A 94 16.19 9.58 15.36
N GLY A 95 16.21 9.80 16.67
CA GLY A 95 15.27 10.72 17.31
C GLY A 95 15.44 12.17 16.91
N GLY A 96 16.67 12.65 16.72
CA GLY A 96 16.92 13.99 16.20
C GLY A 96 16.38 14.20 14.79
N ILE A 97 16.52 13.20 13.92
CA ILE A 97 15.99 13.25 12.54
C ILE A 97 14.47 13.28 12.55
N LEU A 98 13.83 12.39 13.31
CA LEU A 98 12.38 12.38 13.46
C LEU A 98 11.87 13.68 14.09
N TYR A 99 12.57 14.22 15.10
CA TYR A 99 12.21 15.48 15.73
C TYR A 99 12.28 16.65 14.76
N ALA A 100 13.35 16.72 13.95
CA ALA A 100 13.49 17.75 12.93
C ALA A 100 12.34 17.69 11.91
N LEU A 101 12.03 16.50 11.40
CA LEU A 101 10.93 16.30 10.45
C LEU A 101 9.58 16.62 11.08
N ALA A 102 9.32 16.15 12.30
CA ALA A 102 8.09 16.42 13.04
C ALA A 102 7.89 17.91 13.31
N LYS A 103 8.97 18.63 13.64
CA LYS A 103 8.94 20.08 13.85
C LYS A 103 8.61 20.85 12.56
N VAL A 104 9.26 20.49 11.45
CA VAL A 104 9.06 21.14 10.15
C VAL A 104 7.68 20.84 9.57
N ASN A 105 7.10 19.68 9.90
CA ASN A 105 5.77 19.25 9.47
C ASN A 105 4.66 19.50 10.50
N HIS A 106 4.96 20.21 11.59
CA HIS A 106 4.00 20.60 12.63
C HIS A 106 3.26 19.44 13.34
N LEU A 107 3.91 18.29 13.53
CA LEU A 107 3.29 17.05 14.02
C LEU A 107 2.94 17.00 15.51
N GLY A 108 3.05 18.11 16.25
CA GLY A 108 2.87 18.11 17.70
C GLY A 108 2.19 19.36 18.23
N GLY A 109 1.42 19.22 19.32
CA GLY A 109 0.89 20.35 20.10
C GLY A 109 -0.39 20.99 19.57
N GLY A 110 -1.07 20.35 18.62
CA GLY A 110 -2.31 20.86 18.02
C GLY A 110 -3.40 19.81 17.92
N GLU A 111 -4.65 20.26 17.81
CA GLU A 111 -5.80 19.39 17.53
C GLU A 111 -5.62 18.67 16.19
N GLY A 112 -5.86 17.36 16.17
CA GLY A 112 -5.69 16.52 14.98
C GLY A 112 -4.23 16.16 14.64
N GLN A 113 -3.25 16.52 15.46
CA GLN A 113 -1.86 16.12 15.24
C GLN A 113 -1.56 14.71 15.77
N PRO A 114 -0.59 13.98 15.18
CA PRO A 114 -0.23 12.62 15.63
C PRO A 114 0.28 12.55 17.07
N PHE A 115 0.86 13.64 17.58
CA PHE A 115 1.39 13.72 18.93
C PHE A 115 0.82 14.91 19.69
N SER A 116 0.54 14.71 20.98
CA SER A 116 0.17 15.80 21.91
C SER A 116 1.32 16.80 22.08
N SER A 117 2.57 16.36 21.94
CA SER A 117 3.75 17.21 21.87
C SER A 117 4.93 16.49 21.22
N LEU A 118 5.94 17.22 20.74
CA LEU A 118 7.20 16.60 20.30
C LEU A 118 7.98 15.94 21.46
N GLY A 119 7.64 16.28 22.71
CA GLY A 119 8.16 15.61 23.90
C GLY A 119 7.64 14.18 24.01
N GLU A 120 6.35 13.96 23.75
CA GLU A 120 5.74 12.63 23.72
C GLU A 120 6.42 11.74 22.66
N MET A 121 6.70 12.29 21.47
CA MET A 121 7.43 11.55 20.44
C MET A 121 8.82 11.11 20.90
N CYS A 122 9.53 11.95 21.67
CA CYS A 122 10.82 11.57 22.27
C CYS A 122 10.66 10.43 23.29
N ASP A 123 9.60 10.50 24.10
CA ASP A 123 9.30 9.50 25.13
C ASP A 123 8.95 8.15 24.49
N LEU A 124 8.13 8.13 23.44
CA LEU A 124 7.79 6.93 22.66
C LEU A 124 9.02 6.28 22.02
N LEU A 125 9.94 7.10 21.50
CA LEU A 125 11.20 6.61 20.98
C LEU A 125 12.16 6.16 22.11
N GLY A 126 11.87 6.49 23.36
CA GLY A 126 12.71 6.19 24.52
C GLY A 126 14.03 6.96 24.48
N ILE A 127 13.99 8.26 24.17
CA ILE A 127 15.10 9.21 24.29
C ILE A 127 14.70 10.40 25.16
N GLY A 128 15.66 11.03 25.84
CA GLY A 128 15.38 12.24 26.62
C GLY A 128 14.88 13.39 25.74
N ARG A 129 13.87 14.14 26.20
CA ARG A 129 13.28 15.29 25.46
C ARG A 129 14.30 16.37 25.11
N SER A 130 15.24 16.66 26.01
CA SER A 130 16.35 17.57 25.77
C SER A 130 17.29 17.07 24.67
N THR A 131 17.56 15.76 24.65
CA THR A 131 18.35 15.10 23.59
C THR A 131 17.67 15.22 22.24
N GLY A 132 16.37 14.93 22.16
CA GLY A 132 15.60 15.05 20.92
C GLY A 132 15.60 16.47 20.37
N THR A 133 15.37 17.46 21.24
CA THR A 133 15.39 18.89 20.88
C THR A 133 16.76 19.34 20.39
N ALA A 134 17.83 18.99 21.12
CA ALA A 134 19.20 19.36 20.75
C ALA A 134 19.63 18.71 19.43
N LYS A 135 19.44 17.40 19.29
CA LYS A 135 19.78 16.66 18.05
C LYS A 135 18.93 17.09 16.86
N GLY A 136 17.65 17.39 17.08
CA GLY A 136 16.79 17.97 16.04
C GLY A 136 17.28 19.33 15.55
N GLY A 137 17.75 20.19 16.47
CA GLY A 137 18.41 21.45 16.11
C GLY A 137 19.68 21.24 15.26
N GLU A 138 20.54 20.29 15.65
CA GLU A 138 21.73 19.92 14.88
C GLU A 138 21.37 19.42 13.47
N VAL A 139 20.33 18.59 13.33
CA VAL A 139 19.85 18.09 12.04
C VAL A 139 19.34 19.23 11.16
N ILE A 140 18.49 20.11 11.71
CA ILE A 140 17.97 21.29 11.00
C ILE A 140 19.11 22.17 10.49
N ALA A 141 20.09 22.45 11.34
CA ALA A 141 21.26 23.26 10.98
C ALA A 141 22.13 22.55 9.91
N ALA A 142 22.39 21.26 10.08
CA ALA A 142 23.21 20.49 9.16
C ALA A 142 22.56 20.38 7.77
N LEU A 143 21.25 20.13 7.71
CA LEU A 143 20.48 20.06 6.48
C LEU A 143 20.14 21.46 5.92
N LYS A 144 20.45 22.53 6.65
CA LYS A 144 20.15 23.91 6.32
C LYS A 144 18.65 24.14 6.05
N ILE A 145 17.80 23.49 6.84
CA ILE A 145 16.35 23.64 6.73
C ILE A 145 15.99 25.05 7.15
N ARG A 146 15.48 25.84 6.22
CA ARG A 146 15.08 27.23 6.44
C ARG A 146 13.58 27.31 6.70
N PRO A 147 13.11 28.41 7.33
CA PRO A 147 11.69 28.76 7.24
C PRO A 147 11.25 28.75 5.78
N PHE A 148 10.12 28.09 5.50
CA PHE A 148 9.55 27.92 4.15
C PHE A 148 10.31 26.98 3.20
N ASP A 149 11.28 26.21 3.69
CA ASP A 149 11.89 25.13 2.90
C ASP A 149 10.89 23.98 2.73
N THR A 150 10.45 23.76 1.50
CA THR A 150 9.49 22.72 1.13
C THR A 150 10.12 21.34 0.93
N THR A 151 11.46 21.24 0.91
CA THR A 151 12.22 20.01 0.59
C THR A 151 11.96 18.85 1.56
N TRP A 152 11.56 19.19 2.79
CA TRP A 152 11.41 18.26 3.92
C TRP A 152 9.96 18.17 4.40
N LEU A 153 9.02 18.67 3.60
CA LEU A 153 7.60 18.53 3.87
C LEU A 153 7.08 17.18 3.39
N HIS A 154 6.18 16.61 4.18
CA HIS A 154 5.35 15.49 3.79
C HIS A 154 4.51 15.88 2.57
N PRO A 155 4.27 14.98 1.59
CA PRO A 155 3.49 15.29 0.40
C PRO A 155 2.14 15.97 0.70
N ASP A 156 1.44 15.53 1.74
CA ASP A 156 0.14 16.14 2.11
C ASP A 156 0.31 17.53 2.72
N VAL A 157 1.37 17.76 3.48
CA VAL A 157 1.68 19.11 4.01
C VAL A 157 2.06 20.04 2.87
N LEU A 158 2.84 19.55 1.90
CA LEU A 158 3.26 20.28 0.71
C LEU A 158 2.09 20.57 -0.25
N ALA A 159 1.19 19.61 -0.45
CA ALA A 159 -0.03 19.77 -1.25
C ALA A 159 -0.92 20.90 -0.72
N ASN A 160 -0.94 21.07 0.60
CA ASN A 160 -1.78 22.02 1.31
C ASN A 160 -1.10 23.36 1.61
N ASP A 161 0.19 23.53 1.29
CA ASP A 161 0.92 24.79 1.49
C ASP A 161 0.73 25.73 0.27
N PRO A 162 -0.07 26.81 0.36
CA PRO A 162 -0.35 27.67 -0.79
C PRO A 162 0.91 28.29 -1.42
N ARG A 163 1.97 28.47 -0.63
CA ARG A 163 3.24 29.08 -1.11
C ARG A 163 3.97 28.19 -2.09
N ALA A 164 3.79 26.87 -2.02
CA ALA A 164 4.40 25.92 -2.94
C ALA A 164 3.75 25.92 -4.33
N TRP A 165 2.61 26.62 -4.49
CA TRP A 165 1.79 26.59 -5.69
C TRP A 165 1.59 27.95 -6.35
N PHE A 166 1.97 29.05 -5.72
CA PHE A 166 1.85 30.38 -6.34
C PHE A 166 2.92 30.62 -7.40
N LEU A 167 2.47 30.93 -8.62
CA LEU A 167 3.31 31.28 -9.76
C LEU A 167 3.01 32.71 -10.21
N ASP A 168 4.04 33.45 -10.59
CA ASP A 168 3.88 34.71 -11.32
C ASP A 168 3.77 34.39 -12.82
N VAL A 169 2.62 34.72 -13.40
CA VAL A 169 2.37 34.59 -14.84
C VAL A 169 1.98 35.96 -15.38
N GLY A 170 2.98 36.68 -15.91
CA GLY A 170 2.78 37.99 -16.54
C GLY A 170 2.34 39.10 -15.59
N GLY A 171 2.79 39.06 -14.32
CA GLY A 171 2.42 40.04 -13.29
C GLY A 171 1.15 39.69 -12.51
N MET A 172 0.56 38.52 -12.77
CA MET A 172 -0.55 37.97 -11.98
C MET A 172 -0.09 36.76 -11.19
N VAL A 173 -0.35 36.76 -9.87
CA VAL A 173 -0.10 35.60 -9.01
C VAL A 173 -1.25 34.61 -9.17
N VAL A 174 -0.96 33.43 -9.71
CA VAL A 174 -1.93 32.35 -9.93
C VAL A 174 -1.57 31.14 -9.08
N ASP A 175 -2.61 30.44 -8.60
CA ASP A 175 -2.42 29.14 -7.96
C ASP A 175 -2.28 28.06 -9.04
N ALA A 176 -1.12 27.43 -9.12
CA ALA A 176 -0.81 26.43 -10.12
C ALA A 176 -1.76 25.23 -10.10
N ARG A 177 -2.40 24.93 -8.97
CA ARG A 177 -3.39 23.84 -8.86
C ARG A 177 -4.68 24.13 -9.64
N GLN A 178 -4.93 25.39 -9.96
CA GLN A 178 -6.08 25.84 -10.75
C GLN A 178 -5.74 25.98 -12.24
N LEU A 179 -4.47 25.81 -12.62
CA LEU A 179 -4.07 25.84 -14.02
C LEU A 179 -4.58 24.57 -14.76
N PRO A 180 -4.82 24.66 -16.08
CA PRO A 180 -5.06 23.49 -16.92
C PRO A 180 -3.98 22.40 -16.75
N PRO A 181 -4.33 21.09 -16.87
CA PRO A 181 -3.39 19.99 -16.60
C PRO A 181 -2.10 20.03 -17.43
N ASP A 182 -2.17 20.47 -18.68
CA ASP A 182 -1.03 20.67 -19.57
C ASP A 182 -0.08 21.77 -19.05
N MET A 183 -0.63 22.85 -18.51
CA MET A 183 0.14 23.91 -17.86
C MET A 183 0.73 23.47 -16.53
N GLN A 184 0.02 22.65 -15.74
CA GLN A 184 0.56 22.05 -14.53
C GLN A 184 1.75 21.13 -14.84
N GLN A 185 1.60 20.26 -15.85
CA GLN A 185 2.70 19.40 -16.31
C GLN A 185 3.89 20.23 -16.78
N GLN A 186 3.65 21.34 -17.48
CA GLN A 186 4.71 22.23 -17.91
C GLN A 186 5.39 22.94 -16.72
N ALA A 187 4.62 23.45 -15.76
CA ALA A 187 5.15 24.06 -14.54
C ALA A 187 6.00 23.05 -13.74
N PHE A 188 5.57 21.79 -13.67
CA PHE A 188 6.35 20.72 -13.04
C PHE A 188 7.64 20.42 -13.79
N ARG A 189 7.60 20.32 -15.13
CA ARG A 189 8.81 20.14 -15.97
C ARG A 189 9.81 21.27 -15.78
N LEU A 190 9.32 22.49 -15.58
CA LEU A 190 10.15 23.67 -15.33
C LEU A 190 10.60 23.80 -13.86
N GLY A 191 10.17 22.89 -12.98
CA GLY A 191 10.51 22.91 -11.55
C GLY A 191 9.82 24.05 -10.77
N LEU A 192 8.77 24.63 -11.33
CA LEU A 192 8.02 25.74 -10.73
C LEU A 192 7.01 25.25 -9.66
N ILE A 193 6.58 24.00 -9.75
CA ILE A 193 5.75 23.32 -8.75
C ILE A 193 6.40 21.99 -8.34
N PRO A 194 6.18 21.50 -7.11
CA PRO A 194 6.89 20.33 -6.59
C PRO A 194 6.47 19.00 -7.22
N PHE A 195 5.22 18.91 -7.69
CA PHE A 195 4.64 17.78 -8.42
C PHE A 195 3.40 18.24 -9.18
N VAL A 196 2.92 17.46 -10.14
CA VAL A 196 1.64 17.73 -10.82
C VAL A 196 0.51 17.37 -9.86
N PRO A 197 -0.33 18.32 -9.42
CA PRO A 197 -1.38 18.04 -8.48
C PRO A 197 -2.45 17.18 -9.16
N SER A 198 -2.71 16.00 -8.62
CA SER A 198 -4.00 15.33 -8.83
C SER A 198 -5.08 16.27 -8.28
N ALA A 199 -6.26 16.34 -8.93
CA ALA A 199 -7.35 17.30 -8.71
C ALA A 199 -7.48 17.88 -7.27
N PRO A 200 -7.77 19.18 -7.13
CA PRO A 200 -7.45 19.97 -5.93
C PRO A 200 -8.11 19.46 -4.64
N SER A 201 -7.31 19.13 -3.63
CA SER A 201 -7.76 18.97 -2.25
C SER A 201 -7.83 20.33 -1.56
N SER A 202 -9.05 20.83 -1.35
CA SER A 202 -9.28 21.93 -0.41
C SER A 202 -9.20 21.39 1.02
N ARG A 203 -8.77 22.21 2.00
CA ARG A 203 -8.54 21.79 3.40
C ARG A 203 -9.76 21.15 4.10
N LYS A 204 -10.97 21.32 3.56
CA LYS A 204 -12.20 20.62 4.00
C LYS A 204 -12.26 19.18 3.45
N VAL A 205 -11.85 18.99 2.19
CA VAL A 205 -11.68 17.69 1.53
C VAL A 205 -10.52 16.89 2.12
N ALA A 206 -9.47 17.53 2.64
CA ALA A 206 -8.37 16.82 3.32
C ALA A 206 -8.84 16.06 4.57
N GLY A 207 -9.66 16.70 5.43
CA GLY A 207 -10.25 16.03 6.59
C GLY A 207 -11.24 14.93 6.21
N GLU A 208 -12.06 15.15 5.18
CA GLU A 208 -12.97 14.13 4.64
C GLU A 208 -12.20 12.96 4.00
N ARG A 209 -11.13 13.25 3.25
CA ARG A 209 -10.23 12.25 2.67
C ARG A 209 -9.57 11.41 3.74
N ASP A 210 -9.01 12.03 4.77
CA ASP A 210 -8.36 11.31 5.88
C ASP A 210 -9.36 10.44 6.64
N ALA A 211 -10.59 10.94 6.86
CA ALA A 211 -11.66 10.16 7.47
C ALA A 211 -12.04 8.93 6.64
N VAL A 212 -12.24 9.11 5.32
CA VAL A 212 -12.53 8.03 4.37
C VAL A 212 -11.38 7.03 4.31
N LEU A 213 -10.14 7.50 4.27
CA LEU A 213 -8.95 6.65 4.22
C LEU A 213 -8.76 5.86 5.51
N ALA A 214 -9.04 6.46 6.67
CA ALA A 214 -9.01 5.79 7.96
C ALA A 214 -10.13 4.74 8.07
N GLU A 215 -11.33 5.06 7.57
CA GLU A 215 -12.43 4.12 7.50
C GLU A 215 -12.12 2.93 6.58
N TYR A 216 -11.60 3.19 5.38
CA TYR A 216 -11.12 2.17 4.47
C TYR A 216 -10.07 1.27 5.10
N GLN A 217 -9.08 1.83 5.81
CA GLN A 217 -8.07 1.03 6.50
C GLN A 217 -8.66 0.12 7.59
N ARG A 218 -9.72 0.57 8.30
CA ARG A 218 -10.42 -0.28 9.27
C ARG A 218 -11.11 -1.45 8.57
N TRP A 219 -11.88 -1.18 7.52
CA TRP A 219 -12.56 -2.22 6.76
C TRP A 219 -11.60 -3.16 6.04
N ARG A 220 -10.51 -2.65 5.47
CA ARG A 220 -9.49 -3.46 4.80
C ARG A 220 -8.77 -4.39 5.75
N ARG A 221 -8.39 -3.93 6.95
CA ARG A 221 -7.80 -4.80 7.99
C ARG A 221 -8.76 -5.92 8.37
N LEU A 222 -10.01 -5.58 8.68
CA LEU A 222 -11.01 -6.57 9.06
C LEU A 222 -11.30 -7.56 7.92
N ASN A 223 -11.34 -7.11 6.67
CA ASN A 223 -11.50 -7.98 5.50
C ASN A 223 -10.31 -8.93 5.35
N THR A 224 -9.08 -8.42 5.49
CA THR A 224 -7.88 -9.24 5.44
C THR A 224 -7.90 -10.30 6.55
N ASP A 225 -8.30 -9.95 7.77
CA ASP A 225 -8.37 -10.89 8.89
C ASP A 225 -9.39 -12.01 8.59
N ILE A 226 -10.61 -11.65 8.20
CA ILE A 226 -11.66 -12.64 7.87
C ILE A 226 -11.25 -13.51 6.68
N GLN A 227 -10.72 -12.92 5.61
CA GLN A 227 -10.28 -13.71 4.45
C GLN A 227 -9.08 -14.61 4.80
N SER A 228 -8.19 -14.19 5.69
CA SER A 228 -7.07 -15.03 6.14
C SER A 228 -7.57 -16.23 6.96
N ASP A 229 -8.56 -16.02 7.83
CA ASP A 229 -9.23 -17.09 8.58
C ASP A 229 -9.89 -18.09 7.62
N LEU A 230 -10.64 -17.59 6.63
CA LEU A 230 -11.33 -18.41 5.65
C LEU A 230 -10.34 -19.15 4.73
N ALA A 231 -9.30 -18.45 4.25
CA ALA A 231 -8.24 -19.02 3.41
C ALA A 231 -7.55 -20.20 4.12
N SER A 232 -7.29 -20.08 5.42
CA SER A 232 -6.72 -21.17 6.21
C SER A 232 -7.62 -22.41 6.22
N GLN A 233 -8.94 -22.23 6.36
CA GLN A 233 -9.90 -23.34 6.34
C GLN A 233 -9.92 -24.06 4.98
N ILE A 234 -10.02 -23.30 3.89
CA ILE A 234 -10.07 -23.87 2.53
C ILE A 234 -8.72 -24.41 2.02
N MET A 235 -7.62 -24.03 2.68
CA MET A 235 -6.32 -24.67 2.46
C MET A 235 -6.28 -26.04 3.14
N ILE A 236 -6.78 -26.15 4.38
CA ILE A 236 -6.79 -27.39 5.15
C ILE A 236 -7.70 -28.43 4.49
N ASP A 237 -8.88 -28.04 4.01
CA ASP A 237 -9.81 -28.97 3.35
C ASP A 237 -9.48 -29.24 1.85
N GLY A 238 -8.46 -28.55 1.33
CA GLY A 238 -7.97 -28.68 -0.05
C GLY A 238 -8.84 -28.01 -1.12
N THR A 239 -9.89 -27.27 -0.75
CA THR A 239 -10.78 -26.57 -1.68
C THR A 239 -10.02 -25.52 -2.49
N ALA A 240 -9.17 -24.73 -1.86
CA ALA A 240 -8.35 -23.74 -2.56
C ALA A 240 -7.39 -24.38 -3.56
N ILE A 241 -6.82 -25.53 -3.22
CA ILE A 241 -5.92 -26.29 -4.11
C ILE A 241 -6.66 -26.82 -5.33
N LYS A 242 -7.89 -27.32 -5.16
CA LYS A 242 -8.75 -27.72 -6.28
C LYS A 242 -9.04 -26.54 -7.20
N GLN A 243 -9.36 -25.37 -6.65
CA GLN A 243 -9.58 -24.15 -7.45
C GLN A 243 -8.32 -23.69 -8.17
N ALA A 244 -7.14 -23.78 -7.54
CA ALA A 244 -5.87 -23.40 -8.17
C ALA A 244 -5.55 -24.26 -9.39
N VAL A 245 -5.81 -25.57 -9.31
CA VAL A 245 -5.69 -26.48 -10.47
C VAL A 245 -6.75 -26.16 -11.51
N LYS A 246 -8.01 -25.93 -11.08
CA LYS A 246 -9.11 -25.56 -11.98
C LYS A 246 -8.77 -24.33 -12.80
N LEU A 247 -8.24 -23.28 -12.18
CA LEU A 247 -7.87 -22.00 -12.81
C LEU A 247 -6.58 -22.08 -13.65
N GLY A 248 -5.84 -23.20 -13.59
CA GLY A 248 -4.57 -23.36 -14.29
C GLY A 248 -3.39 -22.62 -13.64
N ILE A 249 -3.54 -22.20 -12.37
CA ILE A 249 -2.44 -21.63 -11.56
C ILE A 249 -1.36 -22.68 -11.32
N ALA A 250 -1.77 -23.93 -11.12
CA ALA A 250 -0.89 -25.08 -11.01
C ALA A 250 -1.42 -26.26 -11.85
N ARG A 251 -0.51 -27.12 -12.33
CA ARG A 251 -0.89 -28.32 -13.10
C ARG A 251 -1.41 -29.46 -12.23
N THR A 252 -0.95 -29.54 -10.98
CA THR A 252 -1.28 -30.61 -10.03
C THR A 252 -1.51 -30.04 -8.63
N PRO A 253 -2.26 -30.73 -7.76
CA PRO A 253 -2.43 -30.33 -6.37
C PRO A 253 -1.11 -30.15 -5.61
N ALA A 254 -0.15 -31.06 -5.81
CA ALA A 254 1.17 -30.97 -5.19
C ALA A 254 1.95 -29.72 -5.63
N ALA A 255 1.86 -29.35 -6.92
CA ALA A 255 2.46 -28.13 -7.41
C ALA A 255 1.80 -26.88 -6.81
N ALA A 256 0.47 -26.88 -6.63
CA ALA A 256 -0.26 -25.78 -6.00
C ALA A 256 0.16 -25.55 -4.54
N LEU A 257 0.36 -26.62 -3.76
CA LEU A 257 0.82 -26.53 -2.37
C LEU A 257 2.20 -25.90 -2.21
N GLY A 258 3.05 -26.01 -3.25
CA GLY A 258 4.38 -25.41 -3.28
C GLY A 258 4.41 -23.95 -3.73
N LEU A 259 3.27 -23.36 -4.12
CA LEU A 259 3.22 -21.98 -4.58
C LEU A 259 3.14 -20.99 -3.41
N PRO A 260 3.72 -19.79 -3.57
CA PRO A 260 3.46 -18.66 -2.68
C PRO A 260 1.95 -18.34 -2.59
N LEU A 261 1.47 -17.97 -1.39
CA LEU A 261 0.04 -17.74 -1.15
C LEU A 261 -0.54 -16.58 -1.98
N ASP A 262 0.26 -15.56 -2.31
CA ASP A 262 -0.15 -14.45 -3.18
C ASP A 262 -0.52 -14.92 -4.60
N LYS A 263 0.11 -16.01 -5.08
CA LYS A 263 -0.22 -16.62 -6.37
C LYS A 263 -1.53 -17.40 -6.34
N LEU A 264 -2.02 -17.76 -5.16
CA LEU A 264 -3.29 -18.48 -4.98
C LEU A 264 -4.47 -17.52 -4.77
N ALA A 265 -4.28 -16.20 -4.78
CA ALA A 265 -5.34 -15.25 -4.49
C ALA A 265 -6.61 -15.44 -5.35
N PRO A 266 -6.56 -15.68 -6.68
CA PRO A 266 -7.76 -15.96 -7.46
C PRO A 266 -8.46 -17.26 -7.06
N ALA A 267 -7.70 -18.28 -6.62
CA ALA A 267 -8.26 -19.54 -6.13
C ALA A 267 -8.96 -19.36 -4.77
N PHE A 268 -8.41 -18.52 -3.89
CA PHE A 268 -9.05 -18.14 -2.63
C PHE A 268 -10.34 -17.37 -2.86
N ASP A 269 -10.33 -16.35 -3.72
CA ASP A 269 -11.55 -15.59 -4.03
C ASP A 269 -12.67 -16.51 -4.53
N LEU A 270 -12.38 -17.36 -5.52
CA LEU A 270 -13.39 -18.27 -6.08
C LEU A 270 -13.90 -19.29 -5.05
N ALA A 271 -13.02 -19.80 -4.17
CA ALA A 271 -13.42 -20.73 -3.12
C ALA A 271 -14.26 -20.05 -2.02
N ILE A 272 -13.90 -18.84 -1.61
CA ILE A 272 -14.60 -18.11 -0.54
C ILE A 272 -16.00 -17.73 -0.98
N TYR A 273 -16.13 -17.07 -2.13
CA TYR A 273 -17.41 -16.51 -2.57
C TYR A 273 -18.26 -17.55 -3.30
N GLY A 274 -17.68 -18.36 -4.18
CA GLY A 274 -18.41 -19.46 -4.83
C GLY A 274 -18.84 -20.56 -3.85
N GLY A 275 -18.12 -20.73 -2.74
CA GLY A 275 -18.48 -21.61 -1.64
C GLY A 275 -19.49 -21.01 -0.64
N LYS A 276 -19.87 -19.74 -0.81
CA LYS A 276 -20.78 -19.00 0.10
C LYS A 276 -20.32 -19.04 1.56
N LEU A 277 -19.00 -18.97 1.78
CA LEU A 277 -18.43 -19.01 3.13
C LEU A 277 -18.85 -17.81 3.99
N PRO A 278 -18.96 -16.56 3.46
CA PRO A 278 -19.45 -15.44 4.24
C PRO A 278 -20.86 -15.69 4.83
N GLU A 279 -21.76 -16.29 4.06
CA GLU A 279 -23.12 -16.66 4.47
C GLU A 279 -23.10 -17.73 5.55
N GLN A 280 -22.23 -18.73 5.40
CA GLN A 280 -22.04 -19.76 6.42
C GLN A 280 -21.56 -19.16 7.74
N GLN A 281 -20.59 -18.22 7.69
CA GLN A 281 -20.10 -17.51 8.88
C GLN A 281 -21.18 -16.66 9.55
N LEU A 282 -22.11 -16.07 8.78
CA LEU A 282 -23.27 -15.36 9.33
C LEU A 282 -24.25 -16.29 10.06
N ALA A 283 -24.31 -17.57 9.66
CA ALA A 283 -25.20 -18.57 10.25
C ALA A 283 -24.63 -19.25 11.52
N VAL A 284 -23.35 -19.07 11.83
CA VAL A 284 -22.69 -19.65 13.03
C VAL A 284 -23.33 -19.12 14.32
N LYS A 285 -23.37 -19.97 15.37
CA LYS A 285 -23.88 -19.60 16.70
C LYS A 285 -22.74 -19.56 17.75
N PRO A 286 -22.63 -18.49 18.56
CA PRO A 286 -23.45 -17.28 18.53
C PRO A 286 -23.18 -16.45 17.25
N ALA A 287 -24.22 -15.78 16.75
CA ALA A 287 -24.12 -14.98 15.54
C ALA A 287 -23.05 -13.87 15.70
N PRO A 288 -22.26 -13.58 14.65
CA PRO A 288 -21.30 -12.49 14.68
C PRO A 288 -22.02 -11.16 14.92
N LYS A 289 -21.34 -10.23 15.61
CA LYS A 289 -21.87 -8.91 15.97
C LYS A 289 -20.94 -7.78 15.52
N GLY A 290 -21.43 -6.55 15.56
CA GLY A 290 -20.65 -5.35 15.27
C GLY A 290 -20.08 -5.32 13.85
N GLN A 291 -18.89 -4.74 13.70
CA GLN A 291 -18.23 -4.58 12.40
C GLN A 291 -18.01 -5.90 11.67
N ARG A 292 -17.72 -7.00 12.38
CA ARG A 292 -17.57 -8.33 11.76
C ARG A 292 -18.85 -8.77 11.06
N ALA A 293 -20.01 -8.57 11.70
CA ALA A 293 -21.29 -8.90 11.09
C ALA A 293 -21.61 -8.01 9.87
N THR A 294 -21.32 -6.71 9.96
CA THR A 294 -21.49 -5.77 8.84
C THR A 294 -20.64 -6.18 7.65
N LEU A 295 -19.37 -6.52 7.88
CA LEU A 295 -18.48 -6.90 6.79
C LEU A 295 -18.86 -8.25 6.19
N LEU A 296 -19.21 -9.25 7.00
CA LEU A 296 -19.67 -10.54 6.48
C LEU A 296 -20.93 -10.41 5.63
N LYS A 297 -21.86 -9.50 5.97
CA LYS A 297 -23.02 -9.18 5.12
C LYS A 297 -22.60 -8.55 3.79
N ALA A 298 -21.65 -7.62 3.82
CA ALA A 298 -21.11 -7.01 2.60
C ALA A 298 -20.37 -8.05 1.72
N MET A 299 -19.65 -8.99 2.33
CA MET A 299 -19.00 -10.11 1.64
C MET A 299 -20.01 -11.11 1.06
N ALA A 300 -21.09 -11.42 1.78
CA ALA A 300 -22.17 -12.26 1.26
C ALA A 300 -22.91 -11.62 0.08
N ALA A 301 -22.97 -10.29 0.05
CA ALA A 301 -23.54 -9.51 -1.05
C ALA A 301 -22.51 -9.17 -2.15
N ALA A 302 -21.30 -9.73 -2.09
CA ALA A 302 -20.24 -9.39 -3.03
C ALA A 302 -20.60 -9.80 -4.46
N THR A 303 -20.41 -8.89 -5.41
CA THR A 303 -20.62 -9.15 -6.83
C THR A 303 -19.31 -9.06 -7.58
N PHE A 304 -19.09 -10.00 -8.51
CA PHE A 304 -18.00 -9.90 -9.47
C PHE A 304 -18.48 -9.07 -10.67
N SER A 305 -17.70 -8.08 -11.10
CA SER A 305 -18.04 -7.30 -12.27
C SER A 305 -16.85 -6.80 -13.07
N LEU A 306 -17.15 -6.23 -14.24
CA LEU A 306 -16.20 -5.57 -15.12
C LEU A 306 -16.44 -4.06 -15.04
N PHE A 307 -15.38 -3.33 -14.75
CA PHE A 307 -15.40 -1.93 -14.44
C PHE A 307 -14.48 -1.17 -15.36
N GLU A 308 -14.94 -0.04 -15.90
CA GLU A 308 -14.06 0.94 -16.55
C GLU A 308 -13.65 2.02 -15.55
N VAL A 309 -12.36 2.39 -15.55
CA VAL A 309 -11.86 3.52 -14.75
C VAL A 309 -12.25 4.84 -15.40
N ILE A 310 -13.19 5.57 -14.81
CA ILE A 310 -13.62 6.88 -15.30
C ILE A 310 -12.56 7.94 -14.98
N ASP A 311 -12.21 8.07 -13.70
CA ASP A 311 -11.22 8.99 -13.15
C ASP A 311 -10.99 8.73 -11.64
N LEU A 312 -10.22 9.60 -11.00
CA LEU A 312 -10.06 9.60 -9.54
C LEU A 312 -11.33 10.18 -8.89
N HIS A 313 -11.78 9.57 -7.81
CA HIS A 313 -12.89 10.12 -7.03
C HIS A 313 -12.46 11.42 -6.33
N PRO A 314 -13.29 12.49 -6.28
CA PRO A 314 -12.91 13.80 -5.74
C PRO A 314 -12.36 13.77 -4.30
N THR A 315 -12.82 12.83 -3.48
CA THR A 315 -12.36 12.64 -2.10
C THR A 315 -11.15 11.71 -2.01
N ALA A 316 -11.31 10.44 -2.40
CA ALA A 316 -10.25 9.42 -2.47
C ALA A 316 -10.71 8.18 -3.24
N GLY A 317 -9.77 7.43 -3.81
CA GLY A 317 -10.06 6.25 -4.61
C GLY A 317 -10.43 6.59 -6.06
N LEU A 318 -11.23 5.74 -6.68
CA LEU A 318 -11.56 5.75 -8.10
C LEU A 318 -13.07 5.88 -8.30
N ARG A 319 -13.46 6.59 -9.35
CA ARG A 319 -14.80 6.48 -9.94
C ARG A 319 -14.73 5.46 -11.04
N LEU A 320 -15.49 4.39 -10.86
CA LEU A 320 -15.61 3.30 -11.80
C LEU A 320 -17.00 3.31 -12.44
N ARG A 321 -17.09 2.78 -13.65
CA ARG A 321 -18.36 2.47 -14.29
C ARG A 321 -18.53 0.96 -14.33
N ASP A 322 -19.54 0.42 -13.67
CA ASP A 322 -19.90 -0.98 -13.85
C ASP A 322 -20.48 -1.15 -15.26
N LEU A 323 -19.84 -1.97 -16.08
CA LEU A 323 -20.24 -2.12 -17.47
C LEU A 323 -21.56 -2.89 -17.63
N SER A 324 -21.99 -3.64 -16.61
CA SER A 324 -23.19 -4.49 -16.69
C SER A 324 -24.49 -3.71 -16.80
N ASP A 325 -24.60 -2.61 -16.07
CA ASP A 325 -25.80 -1.76 -15.94
C ASP A 325 -25.48 -0.25 -16.01
N ASP A 326 -24.23 0.12 -16.30
CA ASP A 326 -23.72 1.49 -16.50
C ASP A 326 -23.77 2.37 -15.22
N HIS A 327 -23.89 1.78 -14.03
CA HIS A 327 -23.88 2.55 -12.79
C HIS A 327 -22.47 2.94 -12.33
N GLU A 328 -22.37 4.08 -11.64
CA GLU A 328 -21.11 4.54 -11.08
C GLU A 328 -20.82 3.90 -9.72
N VAL A 329 -19.59 3.41 -9.56
CA VAL A 329 -19.08 2.82 -8.32
C VAL A 329 -17.92 3.67 -7.79
N TRP A 330 -18.08 4.17 -6.57
CA TRP A 330 -16.95 4.72 -5.81
C TRP A 330 -16.12 3.56 -5.24
N LEU A 331 -14.99 3.25 -5.88
CA LEU A 331 -14.06 2.24 -5.41
C LEU A 331 -12.95 2.88 -4.58
N MET A 332 -12.79 2.44 -3.34
CA MET A 332 -11.63 2.75 -2.52
C MET A 332 -10.58 1.66 -2.66
N ASP A 333 -9.47 2.01 -3.30
CA ASP A 333 -8.26 1.17 -3.37
C ASP A 333 -7.02 2.06 -3.52
N ARG A 334 -6.13 2.03 -2.51
CA ARG A 334 -4.93 2.89 -2.49
C ARG A 334 -3.91 2.52 -3.55
N GLY A 335 -3.80 1.25 -3.89
CA GLY A 335 -2.87 0.78 -4.91
C GLY A 335 -3.32 1.24 -6.29
N MET A 336 -4.60 1.05 -6.58
CA MET A 336 -5.19 1.42 -7.86
C MET A 336 -5.36 2.93 -8.02
N GLU A 337 -5.66 3.69 -6.96
CA GLU A 337 -5.71 5.16 -7.00
C GLU A 337 -4.39 5.78 -7.51
N VAL A 338 -3.26 5.13 -7.22
CA VAL A 338 -1.92 5.58 -7.67
C VAL A 338 -1.56 5.05 -9.05
N SER A 339 -2.04 3.86 -9.42
CA SER A 339 -1.50 3.10 -10.56
C SER A 339 -2.48 2.86 -11.72
N ALA A 340 -3.79 3.01 -11.50
CA ALA A 340 -4.80 2.70 -12.51
C ALA A 340 -4.95 3.84 -13.52
N PRO A 341 -4.62 3.63 -14.81
CA PRO A 341 -4.85 4.63 -15.83
C PRO A 341 -6.34 4.80 -16.12
N LYS A 342 -6.76 6.01 -16.50
CA LYS A 342 -8.11 6.26 -17.00
C LYS A 342 -8.40 5.42 -18.26
N GLY A 343 -9.62 4.90 -18.35
CA GLY A 343 -10.14 4.16 -19.50
C GLY A 343 -9.72 2.68 -19.55
N ILE A 344 -8.93 2.19 -18.59
CA ILE A 344 -8.69 0.75 -18.52
C ILE A 344 -9.95 0.03 -18.02
N THR A 345 -10.16 -1.19 -18.50
CA THR A 345 -11.17 -2.09 -17.95
C THR A 345 -10.52 -3.07 -17.00
N LEU A 346 -11.10 -3.22 -15.83
CA LEU A 346 -10.68 -4.14 -14.79
C LEU A 346 -11.84 -5.06 -14.47
N ALA A 347 -11.55 -6.30 -14.11
CA ALA A 347 -12.54 -7.21 -13.56
C ALA A 347 -12.16 -7.54 -12.12
N ALA A 348 -13.11 -7.40 -11.21
CA ALA A 348 -12.87 -7.61 -9.79
C ALA A 348 -14.15 -7.98 -9.07
N ARG A 349 -14.00 -8.63 -7.92
CA ARG A 349 -15.08 -8.74 -6.95
C ARG A 349 -15.01 -7.56 -5.99
N VAL A 350 -16.17 -6.94 -5.77
CA VAL A 350 -16.28 -5.78 -4.89
C VAL A 350 -17.25 -6.05 -3.75
N ILE A 351 -16.96 -5.45 -2.59
CA ILE A 351 -17.83 -5.43 -1.42
C ILE A 351 -18.09 -3.99 -1.01
N LYS A 352 -19.27 -3.71 -0.44
CA LYS A 352 -19.68 -2.37 -0.02
C LYS A 352 -19.97 -2.32 1.49
N PRO A 353 -18.93 -2.25 2.35
CA PRO A 353 -19.11 -2.18 3.81
C PRO A 353 -19.45 -0.77 4.31
N ALA A 354 -19.29 0.26 3.48
CA ALA A 354 -19.52 1.67 3.76
C ALA A 354 -20.05 2.37 2.48
N ASP A 355 -20.03 3.71 2.43
CA ASP A 355 -20.50 4.46 1.26
C ASP A 355 -19.68 4.18 -0.01
N PHE A 356 -18.43 3.75 0.16
CA PHE A 356 -17.56 3.27 -0.91
C PHE A 356 -17.53 1.73 -1.00
N ALA A 357 -17.25 1.23 -2.20
CA ALA A 357 -16.89 -0.16 -2.44
C ALA A 357 -15.38 -0.38 -2.24
N MET A 358 -14.97 -1.61 -1.99
CA MET A 358 -13.56 -2.02 -1.97
C MET A 358 -13.40 -3.39 -2.64
N THR A 359 -12.21 -3.64 -3.19
CA THR A 359 -11.87 -4.94 -3.80
C THR A 359 -11.75 -6.02 -2.73
N THR A 360 -12.01 -7.28 -3.12
CA THR A 360 -11.74 -8.45 -2.26
C THR A 360 -10.28 -8.87 -2.26
N GLY A 361 -9.40 -8.18 -3.00
CA GLY A 361 -7.96 -8.43 -3.04
C GLY A 361 -7.45 -9.08 -4.33
N VAL A 362 -8.32 -9.30 -5.32
CA VAL A 362 -7.95 -9.75 -6.65
C VAL A 362 -8.60 -8.84 -7.69
N SER A 363 -7.81 -8.40 -8.66
CA SER A 363 -8.35 -7.78 -9.87
C SER A 363 -7.59 -8.28 -11.10
N VAL A 364 -8.23 -8.21 -12.26
CA VAL A 364 -7.64 -8.59 -13.54
C VAL A 364 -7.74 -7.42 -14.50
N ASN A 365 -6.61 -7.03 -15.08
CA ASN A 365 -6.61 -6.07 -16.17
C ASN A 365 -7.16 -6.74 -17.44
N MET A 366 -8.28 -6.24 -17.95
CA MET A 366 -8.98 -6.79 -19.12
C MET A 366 -8.31 -6.31 -20.41
N THR A 367 -7.08 -6.77 -20.64
CA THR A 367 -6.37 -6.60 -21.92
C THR A 367 -7.08 -7.36 -23.04
N ASP A 368 -6.78 -7.05 -24.31
CA ASP A 368 -7.36 -7.77 -25.44
C ASP A 368 -7.11 -9.28 -25.39
N ALA A 369 -5.95 -9.71 -24.87
CA ALA A 369 -5.65 -11.13 -24.67
C ALA A 369 -6.59 -11.79 -23.65
N VAL A 370 -6.95 -11.08 -22.58
CA VAL A 370 -7.89 -11.56 -21.57
C VAL A 370 -9.30 -11.58 -22.13
N TRP A 371 -9.74 -10.50 -22.79
CA TRP A 371 -11.05 -10.44 -23.45
C TRP A 371 -11.25 -11.60 -24.41
N ASN A 372 -10.34 -11.80 -25.36
CA ASN A 372 -10.42 -12.87 -26.34
C ASN A 372 -10.45 -14.24 -25.67
N ALA A 373 -9.70 -14.44 -24.58
CA ALA A 373 -9.71 -15.71 -23.85
C ALA A 373 -11.05 -15.95 -23.12
N VAL A 374 -11.67 -14.92 -22.56
CA VAL A 374 -13.00 -15.02 -21.92
C VAL A 374 -14.09 -15.27 -22.96
N GLU A 375 -14.07 -14.53 -24.08
CA GLU A 375 -14.98 -14.74 -25.23
C GLU A 375 -14.93 -16.18 -25.73
N ASN A 376 -13.73 -16.74 -25.89
CA ASN A 376 -13.57 -18.15 -26.30
C ASN A 376 -14.03 -19.16 -25.23
N SER A 377 -14.02 -18.78 -23.95
CA SER A 377 -14.36 -19.67 -22.84
C SER A 377 -15.85 -19.71 -22.52
N ILE A 378 -16.50 -18.54 -22.50
CA ILE A 378 -17.93 -18.40 -22.18
C ILE A 378 -18.77 -18.47 -23.48
N GLY A 379 -18.22 -17.98 -24.59
CA GLY A 379 -18.97 -17.73 -25.82
C GLY A 379 -19.70 -16.39 -25.79
N GLY A 380 -20.07 -15.89 -26.97
CA GLY A 380 -20.80 -14.62 -27.13
C GLY A 380 -19.90 -13.41 -27.40
N THR A 381 -20.54 -12.26 -27.54
CA THR A 381 -19.87 -10.96 -27.74
C THR A 381 -19.41 -10.36 -26.41
N ARG A 382 -18.56 -9.32 -26.45
CA ARG A 382 -18.22 -8.55 -25.24
C ARG A 382 -19.45 -8.04 -24.48
N ALA A 383 -20.50 -7.66 -25.21
CA ALA A 383 -21.74 -7.18 -24.59
C ALA A 383 -22.46 -8.28 -23.81
N ASP A 384 -22.41 -9.53 -24.29
CA ASP A 384 -23.00 -10.69 -23.62
C ASP A 384 -22.20 -11.04 -22.37
N ILE A 385 -20.86 -11.00 -22.43
CA ILE A 385 -19.96 -11.26 -21.30
C ILE A 385 -20.16 -10.23 -20.18
N VAL A 386 -20.27 -8.95 -20.55
CA VAL A 386 -20.49 -7.86 -19.60
C VAL A 386 -21.78 -8.06 -18.82
N ARG A 387 -22.85 -8.52 -19.49
CA ARG A 387 -24.17 -8.79 -18.91
C ARG A 387 -24.36 -10.25 -18.48
N HIS A 388 -23.30 -11.02 -18.33
CA HIS A 388 -23.41 -12.43 -17.97
C HIS A 388 -24.07 -12.59 -16.60
N ASP A 389 -25.16 -13.37 -16.53
CA ASP A 389 -25.98 -13.53 -15.32
C ASP A 389 -25.23 -14.30 -14.21
N ASP A 390 -24.52 -15.36 -14.57
CA ASP A 390 -23.71 -16.12 -13.61
C ASP A 390 -22.37 -15.42 -13.39
N ARG A 391 -22.32 -14.58 -12.35
CA ARG A 391 -21.14 -13.79 -12.00
C ARG A 391 -19.98 -14.63 -11.50
N ASP A 392 -20.22 -15.82 -10.96
CA ASP A 392 -19.16 -16.71 -10.47
C ASP A 392 -18.54 -17.51 -11.63
N GLN A 393 -19.33 -17.93 -12.61
CA GLN A 393 -18.81 -18.47 -13.87
C GLN A 393 -17.97 -17.43 -14.62
N LEU A 394 -18.44 -16.18 -14.66
CA LEU A 394 -17.69 -15.06 -15.23
C LEU A 394 -16.36 -14.84 -14.49
N ALA A 395 -16.38 -14.82 -13.15
CA ALA A 395 -15.18 -14.69 -12.33
C ALA A 395 -14.16 -15.79 -12.63
N GLU A 396 -14.59 -17.05 -12.71
CA GLU A 396 -13.70 -18.16 -13.04
C GLU A 396 -13.05 -17.98 -14.42
N ALA A 397 -13.84 -17.66 -15.45
CA ALA A 397 -13.34 -17.49 -16.81
C ALA A 397 -12.31 -16.35 -16.88
N VAL A 398 -12.63 -15.22 -16.23
CA VAL A 398 -11.74 -14.07 -16.16
C VAL A 398 -10.45 -14.39 -15.40
N TYR A 399 -10.53 -15.06 -14.25
CA TYR A 399 -9.33 -15.44 -13.49
C TYR A 399 -8.46 -16.42 -14.28
N ARG A 400 -9.04 -17.42 -14.93
CA ARG A 400 -8.31 -18.37 -15.79
C ARG A 400 -7.60 -17.63 -16.94
N ALA A 401 -8.30 -16.72 -17.61
CA ALA A 401 -7.74 -15.89 -18.68
C ALA A 401 -6.61 -14.98 -18.16
N GLY A 402 -6.85 -14.31 -17.02
CA GLY A 402 -5.91 -13.40 -16.36
C GLY A 402 -4.62 -14.11 -15.93
N VAL A 403 -4.72 -15.30 -15.33
CA VAL A 403 -3.56 -16.12 -14.94
C VAL A 403 -2.73 -16.48 -16.16
N LYS A 404 -3.36 -16.94 -17.25
CA LYS A 404 -2.69 -17.29 -18.50
C LYS A 404 -1.99 -16.08 -19.14
N ALA A 405 -2.65 -14.92 -19.12
CA ALA A 405 -2.15 -13.67 -19.70
C ALA A 405 -1.19 -12.90 -18.77
N LYS A 406 -0.96 -13.36 -17.53
CA LYS A 406 -0.22 -12.63 -16.47
C LYS A 406 -0.79 -11.22 -16.22
N ALA A 407 -2.12 -11.11 -16.24
CA ALA A 407 -2.85 -9.86 -16.10
C ALA A 407 -3.58 -9.73 -14.75
N VAL A 408 -3.32 -10.65 -13.81
CA VAL A 408 -3.79 -10.53 -12.41
C VAL A 408 -2.96 -9.47 -11.71
N LEU A 409 -3.63 -8.53 -11.04
CA LEU A 409 -3.03 -7.39 -10.34
C LEU A 409 -3.04 -7.57 -8.83
#